data_AF-A0A7S3CQ62-F1
#
_entry.id   AF-A0A7S3CQ62-F1
#
_cell.length_a   1.000
_cell.length_b   1.000
_cell.length_c   1.000
_cell.angle_alpha   90.00
_cell.angle_beta   90.00
_cell.angle_gamma   90.00
#
_symmetry.space_group_name_H-M   'P 1'
#
loop_
_entity.id
_entity.type
_entity.pdbx_description
1 polymer ?
#
loop_
_entity_poly.entity_id
_entity_poly.type
_entity_poly.pdbx_seq_one_letter_code
_entity_poly.pdbx_strand_id
1 'polypeptide(L)'
;MPRFLIDLEKKLDHFAIEGSNQGFRLFVSSDPSKSIPIGLCERCIKLTNEPPQGLKQNMKRAFTFFSKEEIEDRDVKIKTILFALCYFHSVMLERRKFGPKGWNMKYPFNVGDLRDSAIVLNNYLERNTSSGKIPWDDLKFLFGEIMYGGHIVDDWDRILCKAYLDNLMNDSLLEEAELFPFIEGRPISFKCPPPYSYEKYIEHIETECPQETPLAFGMHPNAEIDFRTQQCIELFRLLQ
;
A
#
# COMPACT_ATOMS: atom_id res chain seq x y z
N MET A 1 25.31 11.00 4.41
CA MET A 1 26.47 11.85 4.75
C MET A 1 26.66 12.92 3.68
N PRO A 2 26.13 14.14 3.87
CA PRO A 2 26.18 15.19 2.84
C PRO A 2 27.60 15.56 2.39
N ARG A 3 28.57 15.57 3.31
CA ARG A 3 29.97 15.93 3.02
C ARG A 3 30.66 14.95 2.08
N PHE A 4 30.35 13.66 2.19
CA PHE A 4 30.96 12.62 1.35
C PHE A 4 30.61 12.79 -0.14
N LEU A 5 29.43 13.31 -0.47
CA LEU A 5 29.01 13.45 -1.86
C LEU A 5 29.85 14.48 -2.64
N ILE A 6 30.35 15.50 -1.95
CA ILE A 6 31.25 16.51 -2.54
C ILE A 6 32.61 15.87 -2.84
N ASP A 7 33.12 15.04 -1.93
CA ASP A 7 34.39 14.33 -2.15
C ASP A 7 34.25 13.24 -3.23
N LEU A 8 33.09 12.59 -3.30
CA LEU A 8 32.75 11.64 -4.35
C LEU A 8 32.74 12.32 -5.73
N GLU A 9 32.11 13.49 -5.84
CA GLU A 9 32.09 14.28 -7.07
C GLU A 9 33.50 14.60 -7.57
N LYS A 10 34.39 15.07 -6.68
CA LYS A 10 35.81 15.33 -7.02
C LYS A 10 36.56 14.08 -7.48
N LYS A 11 36.29 12.92 -6.87
CA LYS A 11 36.89 11.64 -7.28
C LYS A 11 36.41 11.23 -8.67
N LEU A 12 35.12 11.42 -8.97
CA LEU A 12 34.57 11.14 -10.28
C LEU A 12 35.16 12.05 -11.37
N ASP A 13 35.42 13.32 -11.07
CA ASP A 13 36.14 14.22 -11.99
C ASP A 13 37.54 13.69 -12.32
N HIS A 14 38.26 13.21 -11.31
CA HIS A 14 39.59 12.66 -11.51
C HIS A 14 39.57 11.39 -12.37
N PHE A 15 38.66 10.45 -12.07
CA PHE A 15 38.51 9.21 -12.87
C PHE A 15 38.00 9.46 -14.29
N ALA A 16 37.24 10.53 -14.51
CA ALA A 16 36.81 10.92 -15.86
C ALA A 16 38.00 11.36 -16.74
N ILE A 17 39.06 11.91 -16.14
CA ILE A 17 40.29 12.31 -16.83
C ILE A 17 41.22 11.12 -17.05
N GLU A 18 41.45 10.30 -16.02
CA GLU A 18 42.37 9.15 -16.10
C GLU A 18 41.81 7.99 -16.94
N GLY A 19 40.48 7.96 -17.10
CA GLY A 19 39.76 6.87 -17.74
C GLY A 19 39.41 5.76 -16.76
N SER A 20 38.19 5.22 -16.91
CA SER A 20 37.70 4.08 -16.14
C SER A 20 37.45 2.88 -17.04
N ASN A 21 37.47 1.68 -16.46
CA ASN A 21 37.05 0.47 -17.18
C ASN A 21 35.63 0.62 -17.76
N GLN A 22 35.39 0.20 -19.01
CA GLN A 22 34.09 0.34 -19.68
C GLN A 22 32.93 -0.39 -18.97
N GLY A 23 33.23 -1.46 -18.21
CA GLY A 23 32.27 -2.21 -17.40
C GLY A 23 32.03 -1.64 -16.00
N PHE A 24 32.77 -0.62 -15.58
CA PHE A 24 32.58 -0.03 -14.25
C PHE A 24 31.21 0.66 -14.13
N ARG A 25 30.51 0.41 -13.03
CA ARG A 25 29.24 1.08 -12.69
C ARG A 25 29.26 1.47 -11.23
N LEU A 26 28.99 2.74 -10.94
CA LEU A 26 28.79 3.25 -9.59
C LEU A 26 27.29 3.42 -9.34
N PHE A 27 26.77 2.70 -8.35
CA PHE A 27 25.39 2.84 -7.89
C PHE A 27 25.35 3.69 -6.62
N VAL A 28 24.47 4.69 -6.61
CA VAL A 28 24.22 5.55 -5.45
C VAL A 28 22.72 5.50 -5.17
N SER A 29 22.36 5.21 -3.92
CA SER A 29 20.98 5.23 -3.44
C SER A 29 20.82 6.28 -2.36
N SER A 30 19.75 7.09 -2.45
CA SER A 30 19.41 8.14 -1.49
C SER A 30 17.93 8.48 -1.63
N ASP A 31 17.30 8.90 -0.54
CA ASP A 31 16.05 9.65 -0.62
C ASP A 31 16.28 10.99 -1.34
N PRO A 32 15.24 11.59 -1.95
CA PRO A 32 15.34 12.91 -2.54
C PRO A 32 15.85 13.94 -1.52
N SER A 33 17.00 14.56 -1.81
CA SER A 33 17.61 15.51 -0.89
C SER A 33 18.27 16.66 -1.64
N LYS A 34 18.04 17.88 -1.13
CA LYS A 34 18.74 19.09 -1.59
C LYS A 34 20.25 19.08 -1.27
N SER A 35 20.71 18.11 -0.49
CA SER A 35 22.13 17.96 -0.15
C SER A 35 22.93 17.20 -1.21
N ILE A 36 22.29 16.63 -2.23
CA ILE A 36 22.99 15.94 -3.32
C ILE A 36 23.58 17.01 -4.26
N PRO A 37 24.90 17.01 -4.52
CA PRO A 37 25.52 17.98 -5.41
C PRO A 37 24.92 17.95 -6.82
N ILE A 38 24.72 19.13 -7.40
CA ILE A 38 24.10 19.28 -8.73
C ILE A 38 24.95 18.60 -9.81
N GLY A 39 26.29 18.75 -9.77
CA GLY A 39 27.16 18.12 -10.77
C GLY A 39 27.14 16.59 -10.70
N LEU A 40 26.97 16.00 -9.51
CA LEU A 40 26.71 14.56 -9.37
C LEU A 40 25.39 14.16 -10.03
N CYS A 41 24.33 14.95 -9.83
CA CYS A 41 23.02 14.72 -10.46
C CYS A 41 23.08 14.86 -11.99
N GLU A 42 23.81 15.83 -12.53
CA GLU A 42 23.89 16.03 -13.99
C GLU A 42 24.59 14.87 -14.72
N ARG A 43 25.51 14.19 -14.04
CA ARG A 43 26.34 13.12 -14.61
C ARG A 43 25.76 11.71 -14.40
N CYS A 44 24.74 11.56 -13.57
CA CYS A 44 24.17 10.27 -13.25
C CYS A 44 22.92 9.96 -14.09
N ILE A 45 22.71 8.67 -14.37
CA ILE A 45 21.40 8.18 -14.79
C ILE A 45 20.53 8.13 -13.54
N LYS A 46 19.51 9.00 -13.50
CA LYS A 46 18.59 9.09 -12.36
C LYS A 46 17.50 8.04 -12.51
N LEU A 47 17.44 7.12 -11.57
CA LEU A 47 16.36 6.14 -11.46
C LEU A 47 15.54 6.46 -10.22
N THR A 48 14.29 6.86 -10.41
CA THR A 48 13.33 7.10 -9.34
C THR A 48 12.55 5.83 -9.08
N ASN A 49 12.67 5.27 -7.88
CA ASN A 49 11.85 4.15 -7.43
C ASN A 49 10.70 4.70 -6.58
N GLU A 50 9.61 5.07 -7.22
CA GLU A 50 8.40 5.50 -6.51
C GLU A 50 7.53 4.28 -6.22
N PRO A 51 6.88 4.21 -5.04
CA PRO A 51 5.91 3.17 -4.78
C PRO A 51 4.80 3.23 -5.84
N PRO A 52 4.31 2.08 -6.31
CA PRO A 52 3.25 2.07 -7.31
C PRO A 52 2.06 2.87 -6.80
N GLN A 53 1.52 3.72 -7.67
CA GLN A 53 0.36 4.53 -7.33
C GLN A 53 -0.92 3.78 -7.69
N GLY A 54 -1.91 3.92 -6.82
CA GLY A 54 -3.26 3.48 -7.06
C GLY A 54 -3.60 2.15 -6.40
N LEU A 55 -4.89 1.97 -6.11
CA LEU A 55 -5.40 0.83 -5.35
C LEU A 55 -4.99 -0.52 -5.95
N LYS A 56 -5.19 -0.71 -7.27
CA LYS A 56 -4.89 -1.98 -7.95
C LYS A 56 -3.43 -2.41 -7.78
N GLN A 57 -2.50 -1.49 -7.96
CA GLN A 57 -1.07 -1.81 -7.90
C GLN A 57 -0.60 -2.03 -6.47
N ASN A 58 -1.13 -1.27 -5.50
CA ASN A 58 -0.85 -1.54 -4.08
C ASN A 58 -1.43 -2.88 -3.64
N MET A 59 -2.62 -3.23 -4.11
CA MET A 59 -3.26 -4.51 -3.80
C MET A 59 -2.47 -5.68 -4.38
N LYS A 60 -2.04 -5.57 -5.65
CA LYS A 60 -1.16 -6.56 -6.27
C LYS A 60 0.13 -6.70 -5.46
N ARG A 61 0.79 -5.59 -5.13
CA ARG A 61 2.03 -5.58 -4.34
C ARG A 61 1.84 -6.20 -2.95
N ALA A 62 0.74 -5.88 -2.28
CA ALA A 62 0.39 -6.39 -0.97
C ALA A 62 0.17 -7.91 -1.01
N PHE A 63 -0.51 -8.41 -2.05
CA PHE A 63 -0.78 -9.83 -2.20
C PHE A 63 0.48 -10.62 -2.60
N THR A 64 1.24 -10.13 -3.59
CA THR A 64 2.48 -10.78 -4.06
C THR A 64 3.64 -10.68 -3.07
N PHE A 65 3.45 -9.97 -1.97
CA PHE A 65 4.40 -9.98 -0.86
C PHE A 65 4.48 -11.35 -0.19
N PHE A 66 3.36 -12.08 -0.16
CA PHE A 66 3.30 -13.45 0.33
C PHE A 66 3.69 -14.43 -0.77
N SER A 67 4.44 -15.47 -0.43
CA SER A 67 4.86 -16.48 -1.40
C SER A 67 3.69 -17.35 -1.83
N LYS A 68 3.82 -17.99 -2.99
CA LYS A 68 2.80 -18.93 -3.49
C LYS A 68 2.52 -20.04 -2.48
N GLU A 69 3.58 -20.62 -1.94
CA GLU A 69 3.54 -21.70 -0.96
C GLU A 69 2.83 -21.25 0.34
N GLU A 70 3.12 -20.02 0.79
CA GLU A 70 2.48 -19.45 1.98
C GLU A 70 0.97 -19.27 1.85
N ILE A 71 0.46 -19.14 0.62
CA ILE A 71 -0.97 -18.95 0.33
C ILE A 71 -1.65 -20.27 -0.02
N GLU A 72 -1.01 -21.15 -0.79
CA GLU A 72 -1.64 -22.39 -1.28
C GLU A 72 -1.92 -23.38 -0.16
N ASP A 73 -1.04 -23.47 0.84
CA ASP A 73 -1.16 -24.43 1.95
C ASP A 73 -2.14 -23.99 3.06
N ARG A 74 -2.78 -22.82 2.93
CA ARG A 74 -3.64 -22.25 3.99
C ARG A 74 -5.09 -22.69 3.91
N ASP A 75 -5.77 -22.62 5.05
CA ASP A 75 -7.22 -22.77 5.10
C ASP A 75 -7.92 -21.70 4.27
N VAL A 76 -9.06 -22.06 3.68
CA VAL A 76 -9.87 -21.19 2.85
C VAL A 76 -10.21 -19.86 3.56
N LYS A 77 -10.61 -19.91 4.83
CA LYS A 77 -10.98 -18.71 5.60
C LYS A 77 -9.80 -17.76 5.76
N ILE A 78 -8.60 -18.32 5.99
CA ILE A 78 -7.35 -17.55 6.10
C ILE A 78 -7.09 -16.83 4.78
N LYS A 79 -7.20 -17.52 3.64
CA LYS A 79 -6.95 -16.91 2.32
C LYS A 79 -7.91 -15.75 2.05
N THR A 80 -9.20 -15.93 2.33
CA THR A 80 -10.22 -14.89 2.16
C THR A 80 -9.94 -13.67 3.05
N ILE A 81 -9.68 -13.88 4.34
CA ILE A 81 -9.37 -12.78 5.27
C ILE A 81 -8.07 -12.08 4.88
N LEU A 82 -7.04 -12.83 4.46
CA LEU A 82 -5.76 -12.28 4.02
C LEU A 82 -5.91 -11.41 2.77
N PHE A 83 -6.75 -11.82 1.82
CA PHE A 83 -7.07 -11.01 0.64
C PHE A 83 -7.75 -9.69 1.04
N ALA A 84 -8.74 -9.75 1.94
CA ALA A 84 -9.40 -8.56 2.48
C ALA A 84 -8.44 -7.66 3.26
N LEU A 85 -7.49 -8.25 3.98
CA LEU A 85 -6.43 -7.53 4.69
C LEU A 85 -5.45 -6.84 3.73
N CYS A 86 -5.14 -7.46 2.57
CA CYS A 86 -4.37 -6.81 1.51
C CYS A 86 -5.12 -5.62 0.90
N TYR A 87 -6.44 -5.76 0.70
CA TYR A 87 -7.28 -4.64 0.28
C TYR A 87 -7.28 -3.51 1.32
N PHE A 88 -7.52 -3.84 2.60
CA PHE A 88 -7.48 -2.90 3.71
C PHE A 88 -6.13 -2.15 3.76
N HIS A 89 -5.01 -2.87 3.73
CA HIS A 89 -3.67 -2.28 3.69
C HIS A 89 -3.51 -1.27 2.55
N SER A 90 -3.97 -1.65 1.36
CA SER A 90 -3.89 -0.81 0.16
C SER A 90 -4.74 0.46 0.29
N VAL A 91 -5.93 0.37 0.89
CA VAL A 91 -6.78 1.53 1.20
C VAL A 91 -6.11 2.44 2.22
N MET A 92 -5.56 1.90 3.32
CA MET A 92 -4.87 2.70 4.34
C MET A 92 -3.68 3.48 3.76
N LEU A 93 -2.90 2.85 2.86
CA LEU A 93 -1.79 3.49 2.15
C LEU A 93 -2.25 4.59 1.18
N GLU A 94 -3.22 4.30 0.32
CA GLU A 94 -3.59 5.20 -0.78
C GLU A 94 -4.42 6.39 -0.32
N ARG A 95 -5.17 6.28 0.78
CA ARG A 95 -5.96 7.39 1.34
C ARG A 95 -5.13 8.65 1.59
N ARG A 96 -3.83 8.51 1.92
CA ARG A 96 -2.93 9.65 2.18
C ARG A 96 -2.83 10.64 1.00
N LYS A 97 -3.14 10.21 -0.23
CA LYS A 97 -3.11 11.09 -1.41
C LYS A 97 -4.18 12.18 -1.38
N PHE A 98 -5.28 11.96 -0.65
CA PHE A 98 -6.34 12.94 -0.47
C PHE A 98 -6.04 13.94 0.67
N GLY A 99 -4.79 13.96 1.16
CA GLY A 99 -4.35 14.87 2.21
C GLY A 99 -5.22 14.74 3.48
N PRO A 100 -5.58 15.88 4.12
CA PRO A 100 -6.41 15.90 5.32
C PRO A 100 -7.79 15.25 5.18
N LYS A 101 -8.32 15.07 3.96
CA LYS A 101 -9.59 14.36 3.76
C LYS A 101 -9.43 12.85 3.85
N GLY A 102 -8.24 12.34 3.53
CA GLY A 102 -7.91 10.92 3.61
C GLY A 102 -7.51 10.50 5.03
N TRP A 103 -6.57 11.25 5.60
CA TRP A 103 -6.08 11.10 6.97
C TRP A 103 -5.76 12.48 7.55
N ASN A 104 -6.09 12.72 8.82
CA ASN A 104 -5.72 13.97 9.48
C ASN A 104 -4.18 14.10 9.60
N MET A 105 -3.49 12.98 9.82
CA MET A 105 -2.03 12.93 9.94
C MET A 105 -1.40 11.94 8.93
N LYS A 106 -0.08 12.10 8.67
CA LYS A 106 0.67 11.19 7.79
C LYS A 106 1.21 10.00 8.58
N TYR A 107 0.54 8.86 8.45
CA TYR A 107 0.96 7.61 9.10
C TYR A 107 1.96 6.81 8.26
N PRO A 108 3.01 6.24 8.86
CA PRO A 108 4.04 5.47 8.16
C PRO A 108 3.66 3.99 8.00
N PHE A 109 2.43 3.70 7.57
CA PHE A 109 2.00 2.32 7.30
C PHE A 109 2.93 1.68 6.26
N ASN A 110 3.31 0.43 6.51
CA ASN A 110 4.27 -0.28 5.70
C ASN A 110 3.94 -1.78 5.62
N VAL A 111 4.67 -2.49 4.76
CA VAL A 111 4.44 -3.91 4.49
C VAL A 111 4.69 -4.80 5.72
N GLY A 112 5.49 -4.34 6.69
CA GLY A 112 5.66 -4.99 7.99
C GLY A 112 4.34 -5.08 8.77
N ASP A 113 3.52 -4.03 8.75
CA ASP A 113 2.21 -4.04 9.42
C ASP A 113 1.28 -5.10 8.80
N LEU A 114 1.32 -5.24 7.47
CA LEU A 114 0.58 -6.28 6.75
C LEU A 114 1.10 -7.69 7.07
N ARG A 115 2.43 -7.88 7.04
CA ARG A 115 3.06 -9.17 7.38
C ARG A 115 2.72 -9.61 8.79
N ASP A 116 2.87 -8.72 9.76
CA ASP A 116 2.69 -9.05 11.17
C ASP A 116 1.20 -9.27 11.48
N SER A 117 0.30 -8.54 10.80
CA SER A 117 -1.14 -8.82 10.81
C SER A 117 -1.47 -10.21 10.24
N ALA A 118 -0.84 -10.62 9.14
CA ALA A 118 -1.04 -11.96 8.56
C ALA A 118 -0.51 -13.08 9.48
N ILE A 119 0.62 -12.86 10.15
CA ILE A 119 1.15 -13.78 11.18
C ILE A 119 0.15 -13.92 12.33
N VAL A 120 -0.40 -12.80 12.82
CA VAL A 120 -1.41 -12.82 13.88
C VAL A 120 -2.68 -13.53 13.42
N LEU A 121 -3.16 -13.27 12.21
CA LEU A 121 -4.31 -13.97 11.62
C LEU A 121 -4.12 -15.49 11.67
N ASN A 122 -2.97 -15.98 11.17
CA ASN A 122 -2.65 -17.40 11.15
C ASN A 122 -2.64 -18.00 12.55
N ASN A 123 -1.85 -17.40 13.45
CA ASN A 123 -1.72 -17.88 14.82
C ASN A 123 -3.07 -17.88 15.57
N TYR A 124 -3.92 -16.88 15.32
CA TYR A 124 -5.19 -16.74 16.00
C TYR A 124 -6.22 -17.76 15.49
N LEU A 125 -6.28 -18.00 14.18
CA LEU A 125 -7.21 -18.96 13.60
C LEU A 125 -6.78 -20.41 13.85
N GLU A 126 -5.49 -20.73 13.77
CA GLU A 126 -4.99 -22.07 14.07
C GLU A 126 -5.31 -22.49 15.52
N ARG A 127 -5.17 -21.58 16.48
CA ARG A 127 -5.49 -21.84 17.89
C ARG A 127 -6.99 -21.97 18.17
N ASN A 128 -7.83 -21.29 17.38
CA ASN A 128 -9.28 -21.25 17.57
C ASN A 128 -10.05 -22.21 16.65
N THR A 129 -9.34 -23.10 15.95
CA THR A 129 -9.90 -24.10 15.00
C THR A 129 -11.04 -24.94 15.61
N SER A 130 -11.02 -25.18 16.93
CA SER A 130 -12.02 -25.97 17.66
C SER A 130 -13.42 -25.34 17.74
N SER A 131 -13.53 -24.03 17.60
CA SER A 131 -14.81 -23.30 17.73
C SER A 131 -15.59 -23.19 16.42
N GLY A 132 -14.93 -23.41 15.27
CA GLY A 132 -15.52 -23.28 13.93
C GLY A 132 -15.88 -21.86 13.48
N LYS A 133 -16.11 -20.95 14.43
CA LYS A 133 -16.50 -19.55 14.21
C LYS A 133 -15.28 -18.63 14.15
N ILE A 134 -15.33 -17.63 13.26
CA ILE A 134 -14.27 -16.63 13.16
C ILE A 134 -14.47 -15.57 14.26
N PRO A 135 -13.46 -15.29 15.09
CA PRO A 135 -13.54 -14.27 16.14
C PRO A 135 -13.30 -12.87 15.57
N TRP A 136 -14.29 -12.33 14.87
CA TRP A 136 -14.17 -11.05 14.16
C TRP A 136 -13.78 -9.89 15.06
N ASP A 137 -14.35 -9.77 16.26
CA ASP A 137 -14.05 -8.65 17.15
C ASP A 137 -12.59 -8.62 17.61
N ASP A 138 -11.99 -9.79 17.86
CA ASP A 138 -10.57 -9.90 18.20
C ASP A 138 -9.68 -9.53 17.02
N LEU A 139 -10.01 -10.03 15.81
CA LEU A 139 -9.27 -9.68 14.60
C LEU A 139 -9.32 -8.18 14.31
N LYS A 140 -10.50 -7.57 14.43
CA LYS A 140 -10.68 -6.12 14.26
C LYS A 140 -9.88 -5.34 15.30
N PHE A 141 -9.85 -5.78 16.56
CA PHE A 141 -9.04 -5.14 17.60
C PHE A 141 -7.54 -5.29 17.32
N LEU A 142 -7.08 -6.50 16.98
CA LEU A 142 -5.67 -6.77 16.68
C LEU A 142 -5.17 -5.95 15.48
N PHE A 143 -5.93 -5.91 14.38
CA PHE A 143 -5.53 -5.13 13.21
C PHE A 143 -5.69 -3.63 13.44
N GLY A 144 -6.81 -3.21 14.02
CA GLY A 144 -7.22 -1.82 14.13
C GLY A 144 -6.54 -1.05 15.24
N GLU A 145 -6.42 -1.63 16.44
CA GLU A 145 -5.85 -0.94 17.61
C GLU A 145 -4.36 -1.22 17.80
N ILE A 146 -3.92 -2.44 17.46
CA ILE A 146 -2.53 -2.87 17.72
C ILE A 146 -1.66 -2.68 16.48
N MET A 147 -1.98 -3.31 15.35
CA MET A 147 -1.12 -3.30 14.17
C MET A 147 -1.09 -1.93 13.49
N TYR A 148 -2.23 -1.48 12.95
CA TYR A 148 -2.33 -0.18 12.30
C TYR A 148 -2.53 0.93 13.33
N GLY A 149 -3.35 0.69 14.36
CA GLY A 149 -3.63 1.65 15.44
C GLY A 149 -2.42 2.03 16.27
N GLY A 150 -1.35 1.24 16.28
CA GLY A 150 -0.07 1.62 16.89
C GLY A 150 0.56 2.87 16.25
N HIS A 151 0.25 3.15 14.98
CA HIS A 151 0.71 4.34 14.27
C HIS A 151 -0.25 5.53 14.39
N ILE A 152 -1.54 5.27 14.61
CA ILE A 152 -2.58 6.28 14.54
C ILE A 152 -2.64 7.08 15.84
N VAL A 153 -2.35 8.38 15.78
CA VAL A 153 -2.34 9.26 16.95
C VAL A 153 -3.59 10.12 17.09
N ASP A 154 -4.34 10.32 16.01
CA ASP A 154 -5.58 11.11 16.00
C ASP A 154 -6.81 10.22 16.25
N ASP A 155 -7.70 10.67 17.14
CA ASP A 155 -8.88 9.90 17.57
C ASP A 155 -9.90 9.70 16.44
N TRP A 156 -10.05 10.69 15.54
CA TRP A 156 -10.96 10.57 14.39
C TRP A 156 -10.41 9.60 13.35
N ASP A 157 -9.11 9.62 13.12
CA ASP A 157 -8.42 8.65 12.27
C ASP A 157 -8.53 7.22 12.85
N ARG A 158 -8.54 7.05 14.19
CA ARG A 158 -8.82 5.73 14.82
C ARG A 158 -10.23 5.25 14.51
N ILE A 159 -11.23 6.12 14.66
CA ILE A 159 -12.63 5.79 14.33
C ILE A 159 -12.75 5.40 12.86
N LEU A 160 -12.09 6.13 11.96
CA LEU A 160 -12.06 5.83 10.54
C LEU A 160 -11.46 4.45 10.24
N CYS A 161 -10.28 4.15 10.82
CA CYS A 161 -9.62 2.85 10.68
C CYS A 161 -10.54 1.72 11.14
N LYS A 162 -11.17 1.89 12.30
CA LYS A 162 -12.14 0.93 12.85
C LYS A 162 -13.35 0.74 11.93
N ALA A 163 -13.90 1.81 11.37
CA ALA A 163 -15.05 1.73 10.47
C ALA A 163 -14.77 0.88 9.22
N TYR A 164 -13.54 0.94 8.68
CA TYR A 164 -13.15 0.04 7.59
C TYR A 164 -13.11 -1.42 8.02
N LEU A 165 -12.54 -1.70 9.18
CA LEU A 165 -12.44 -3.06 9.69
C LEU A 165 -13.83 -3.61 10.04
N ASP A 166 -14.73 -2.82 10.59
CA ASP A 166 -16.11 -3.22 10.85
C ASP A 166 -16.86 -3.55 9.54
N ASN A 167 -16.64 -2.78 8.47
CA ASN A 167 -17.23 -3.05 7.16
C ASN A 167 -16.64 -4.29 6.48
N LEU A 168 -15.33 -4.54 6.61
CA LEU A 168 -14.63 -5.62 5.89
C LEU A 168 -14.60 -6.95 6.64
N MET A 169 -14.42 -6.93 7.96
CA MET A 169 -14.12 -8.11 8.77
C MET A 169 -15.38 -8.61 9.49
N ASN A 170 -16.29 -9.19 8.71
CA ASN A 170 -17.53 -9.81 9.20
C ASN A 170 -17.90 -11.03 8.34
N ASP A 171 -18.93 -11.78 8.74
CA ASP A 171 -19.29 -13.05 8.11
C ASP A 171 -19.62 -12.92 6.61
N SER A 172 -20.11 -11.77 6.15
CA SER A 172 -20.39 -11.55 4.72
C SER A 172 -19.14 -11.66 3.84
N LEU A 173 -17.95 -11.47 4.41
CA LEU A 173 -16.69 -11.59 3.70
C LEU A 173 -16.49 -12.99 3.07
N LEU A 174 -17.00 -14.03 3.73
CA LEU A 174 -16.95 -15.40 3.22
C LEU A 174 -17.99 -15.67 2.12
N GLU A 175 -18.93 -14.75 1.91
CA GLU A 175 -20.05 -14.84 0.98
C GLU A 175 -19.86 -13.87 -0.22
N GLU A 176 -18.62 -13.72 -0.69
CA GLU A 176 -18.25 -12.83 -1.81
C GLU A 176 -18.65 -11.37 -1.59
N ALA A 177 -18.44 -10.85 -0.37
CA ALA A 177 -18.75 -9.47 -0.03
C ALA A 177 -18.15 -8.46 -1.01
N GLU A 178 -18.90 -7.39 -1.23
CA GLU A 178 -18.44 -6.21 -1.94
C GLU A 178 -17.41 -5.46 -1.10
N LEU A 179 -16.20 -5.27 -1.63
CA LEU A 179 -15.12 -4.61 -0.91
C LEU A 179 -15.24 -3.09 -1.00
N PHE A 180 -15.81 -2.57 -2.10
CA PHE A 180 -15.98 -1.13 -2.28
C PHE A 180 -17.23 -0.64 -1.54
N PRO A 181 -17.10 0.28 -0.58
CA PRO A 181 -18.26 0.79 0.15
C PRO A 181 -19.07 1.80 -0.69
N PHE A 182 -20.36 1.93 -0.39
CA PHE A 182 -21.27 2.95 -0.93
C PHE A 182 -21.43 2.96 -2.47
N ILE A 183 -21.37 1.79 -3.11
CA ILE A 183 -21.50 1.65 -4.57
C ILE A 183 -22.91 1.27 -5.06
N GLU A 184 -23.90 1.26 -4.16
CA GLU A 184 -25.29 0.91 -4.49
C GLU A 184 -25.82 1.71 -5.70
N GLY A 185 -26.31 0.98 -6.71
CA GLY A 185 -26.84 1.57 -7.94
C GLY A 185 -25.79 2.10 -8.93
N ARG A 186 -24.49 1.84 -8.72
CA ARG A 186 -23.41 2.25 -9.62
C ARG A 186 -22.87 1.05 -10.42
N PRO A 187 -22.37 1.27 -11.66
CA PRO A 187 -21.79 0.21 -12.49
C PRO A 187 -20.33 -0.07 -12.12
N ILE A 188 -20.05 -0.23 -10.81
CA ILE A 188 -18.73 -0.51 -10.26
C ILE A 188 -18.92 -1.64 -9.26
N SER A 189 -18.04 -2.64 -9.28
CA SER A 189 -18.04 -3.74 -8.32
C SER A 189 -16.62 -4.27 -8.18
N PHE A 190 -16.24 -4.61 -6.97
CA PHE A 190 -15.02 -5.31 -6.64
C PHE A 190 -15.25 -6.21 -5.42
N LYS A 191 -15.59 -7.47 -5.70
CA LYS A 191 -15.89 -8.45 -4.67
C LYS A 191 -14.65 -9.17 -4.17
N CYS A 192 -14.74 -9.67 -2.93
CA CYS A 192 -13.81 -10.66 -2.45
C CYS A 192 -13.93 -11.93 -3.32
N PRO A 193 -12.85 -12.40 -3.96
CA PRO A 193 -12.91 -13.60 -4.79
C PRO A 193 -13.19 -14.83 -3.92
N PRO A 194 -13.82 -15.86 -4.50
CA PRO A 194 -13.92 -17.16 -3.87
C PRO A 194 -12.51 -17.81 -3.76
N PRO A 195 -12.39 -18.94 -3.06
CA PRO A 195 -11.10 -19.54 -2.78
C PRO A 195 -10.41 -20.00 -4.07
N TYR A 196 -9.37 -19.27 -4.46
CA TYR A 196 -8.65 -19.47 -5.71
C TYR A 196 -7.23 -20.05 -5.51
N SER A 197 -6.60 -20.46 -6.61
CA SER A 197 -5.16 -20.67 -6.65
C SER A 197 -4.44 -19.32 -6.59
N TYR A 198 -3.16 -19.34 -6.22
CA TYR A 198 -2.37 -18.11 -6.09
C TYR A 198 -2.40 -17.24 -7.36
N GLU A 199 -2.21 -17.85 -8.54
CA GLU A 199 -2.25 -17.13 -9.82
C GLU A 199 -3.60 -16.51 -10.11
N LYS A 200 -4.70 -17.18 -9.75
CA LYS A 200 -6.05 -16.69 -9.98
C LYS A 200 -6.41 -15.50 -9.08
N TYR A 201 -5.85 -15.41 -7.87
CA TYR A 201 -5.99 -14.18 -7.07
C TYR A 201 -5.30 -12.99 -7.74
N ILE A 202 -4.12 -13.20 -8.32
CA ILE A 202 -3.40 -12.14 -9.05
C ILE A 202 -4.19 -11.74 -10.30
N GLU A 203 -4.68 -12.71 -11.07
CA GLU A 203 -5.54 -12.47 -12.23
C GLU A 203 -6.78 -11.66 -11.84
N HIS A 204 -7.49 -12.06 -10.77
CA HIS A 204 -8.66 -11.33 -10.24
C HIS A 204 -8.33 -9.88 -9.90
N ILE A 205 -7.20 -9.61 -9.26
CA ILE A 205 -6.75 -8.22 -8.98
C ILE A 205 -6.52 -7.46 -10.29
N GLU A 206 -5.96 -8.10 -11.32
CA GLU A 206 -5.62 -7.42 -12.58
C GLU A 206 -6.84 -7.11 -13.44
N THR A 207 -7.81 -8.03 -13.48
CA THR A 207 -8.98 -8.00 -14.36
C THR A 207 -10.21 -7.38 -13.71
N GLU A 208 -10.51 -7.73 -12.45
CA GLU A 208 -11.75 -7.32 -11.77
C GLU A 208 -11.58 -6.02 -10.97
N CYS A 209 -10.37 -5.67 -10.52
CA CYS A 209 -10.17 -4.41 -9.78
C CYS A 209 -10.50 -3.20 -10.68
N PRO A 210 -11.56 -2.42 -10.37
CA PRO A 210 -11.97 -1.30 -11.17
C PRO A 210 -10.90 -0.21 -11.26
N GLN A 211 -11.08 0.69 -12.22
CA GLN A 211 -10.31 1.93 -12.23
C GLN A 211 -10.52 2.66 -10.91
N GLU A 212 -9.42 3.21 -10.41
CA GLU A 212 -9.41 3.91 -9.14
C GLU A 212 -10.40 5.08 -9.13
N THR A 213 -11.20 5.13 -8.07
CA THR A 213 -12.18 6.18 -7.79
C THR A 213 -12.18 6.46 -6.28
N PRO A 214 -12.52 7.68 -5.81
CA PRO A 214 -12.69 7.96 -4.39
C PRO A 214 -13.62 6.97 -3.66
N LEU A 215 -14.60 6.41 -4.37
CA LEU A 215 -15.54 5.41 -3.83
C LEU A 215 -14.83 4.13 -3.40
N ALA A 216 -13.75 3.75 -4.07
CA ALA A 216 -12.91 2.61 -3.70
C ALA A 216 -12.27 2.79 -2.31
N PHE A 217 -12.24 4.03 -1.83
CA PHE A 217 -11.80 4.43 -0.51
C PHE A 217 -12.98 4.94 0.35
N GLY A 218 -14.24 4.66 0.02
CA GLY A 218 -15.40 5.18 0.76
C GLY A 218 -15.47 6.70 0.88
N MET A 219 -14.85 7.41 -0.06
CA MET A 219 -14.86 8.88 -0.11
C MET A 219 -15.85 9.36 -1.16
N HIS A 220 -16.40 10.56 -0.93
CA HIS A 220 -17.24 11.22 -1.91
C HIS A 220 -16.44 11.52 -3.20
N PRO A 221 -17.02 11.34 -4.41
CA PRO A 221 -16.33 11.60 -5.68
C PRO A 221 -15.64 12.97 -5.80
N ASN A 222 -16.18 14.00 -5.15
CA ASN A 222 -15.56 15.33 -5.10
C ASN A 222 -14.14 15.35 -4.50
N ALA A 223 -13.75 14.34 -3.71
CA ALA A 223 -12.38 14.23 -3.21
C ALA A 223 -11.36 14.11 -4.35
N GLU A 224 -11.75 13.56 -5.50
CA GLU A 224 -10.88 13.53 -6.68
C GLU A 224 -10.69 14.93 -7.29
N ILE A 225 -11.73 15.78 -7.28
CA ILE A 225 -11.64 17.13 -7.85
C ILE A 225 -10.53 17.92 -7.16
N ASP A 226 -10.58 18.01 -5.83
CA ASP A 226 -9.57 18.72 -5.03
C ASP A 226 -8.16 18.14 -5.25
N PHE A 227 -8.04 16.81 -5.27
CA PHE A 227 -6.77 16.12 -5.54
C PHE A 227 -6.19 16.48 -6.91
N ARG A 228 -7.00 16.40 -7.97
CA ARG A 228 -6.57 16.71 -9.34
C ARG A 228 -6.24 18.19 -9.49
N THR A 229 -7.03 19.08 -8.90
CA THR A 229 -6.75 20.53 -8.90
C THR A 229 -5.40 20.82 -8.26
N GLN A 230 -5.07 20.19 -7.14
CA GLN A 230 -3.78 20.37 -6.48
C GLN A 230 -2.61 19.86 -7.34
N GLN A 231 -2.75 18.70 -7.98
CA GLN A 231 -1.75 18.18 -8.92
C GLN A 231 -1.53 19.14 -10.09
N CYS A 232 -2.60 19.71 -10.66
CA CYS A 232 -2.49 20.70 -11.73
C CYS A 232 -1.75 21.96 -11.26
N ILE A 233 -2.07 22.48 -10.07
CA ILE A 233 -1.39 23.66 -9.52
C ILE A 233 0.09 23.38 -9.30
N GLU A 234 0.46 22.22 -8.77
CA GLU A 234 1.84 21.82 -8.57
C GLU A 234 2.59 21.70 -9.90
N LEU A 235 1.97 21.09 -10.92
CA LEU A 235 2.52 21.04 -12.27
C LEU A 235 2.74 22.44 -12.85
N PHE A 236 1.78 23.36 -12.73
CA PHE A 236 1.94 24.72 -13.22
C PHE A 236 3.06 25.48 -12.52
N ARG A 237 3.29 25.24 -11.22
CA ARG A 237 4.42 25.83 -10.50
C ARG A 237 5.77 25.29 -10.99
N LEU A 238 5.83 24.05 -11.47
CA LEU A 238 7.06 23.47 -12.03
C LEU A 238 7.39 24.02 -13.42
N LEU A 239 6.38 24.54 -14.14
CA LEU A 239 6.54 25.12 -15.48
C LEU A 239 6.92 26.62 -15.47
N GLN A 240 6.85 27.28 -14.32
CA GLN A 240 7.23 28.69 -14.12
C GLN A 240 8.71 28.80 -13.75
#